data_AF-A0A7L0SDX5-F1
#
_entry.id   AF-A0A7L0SDX5-F1
#
_cell.length_a   1.000
_cell.length_b   1.000
_cell.length_c   1.000
_cell.angle_alpha   90.00
_cell.angle_beta   90.00
_cell.angle_gamma   90.00
#
_symmetry.space_group_name_H-M   'P 1'
#
loop_
_entity.id
_entity.type
_entity.pdbx_description
1 polymer ?
#
loop_
_entity_poly.entity_id
_entity_poly.type
_entity_poly.pdbx_seq_one_letter_code
_entity_poly.pdbx_strand_id
1 'polypeptide(L)' 'QGPQCERCRPLFVGSARAGGSCRPCRSFCRHNAAVCISREEYERARRDPARFPLE' A
#
# COMPACT_ATOMS: atom_id res chain seq x y z
N GLN A 1 8.58 2.69 9.90
CA GLN A 1 7.65 2.18 10.92
C GLN A 1 8.08 0.79 11.32
N GLY A 2 7.65 0.34 12.50
CA GLY A 2 8.08 -0.92 13.09
C GLY A 2 9.31 -0.76 13.99
N PRO A 3 9.58 -1.72 14.88
CA PRO A 3 10.66 -1.63 15.87
C PRO A 3 12.05 -1.46 15.25
N GLN A 4 12.24 -1.90 14.01
CA GLN A 4 13.50 -1.85 13.28
C GLN A 4 13.40 -1.02 12.00
N CYS A 5 12.42 -0.10 11.94
CA CYS A 5 12.16 0.72 10.76
C CYS A 5 11.88 -0.09 9.49
N GLU A 6 11.40 -1.31 9.63
CA GLU A 6 11.32 -2.29 8.57
C GLU A 6 10.08 -2.16 7.66
N ARG A 7 9.16 -1.24 7.99
CA ARG A 7 7.93 -0.98 7.25
C ARG A 7 7.87 0.48 6.81
N CYS A 8 7.25 0.74 5.65
CA CYS A 8 6.94 2.10 5.24
C CYS A 8 5.96 2.79 6.20
N ARG A 9 5.96 4.13 6.21
CA ARG A 9 4.93 4.94 6.89
C ARG A 9 3.55 4.72 6.26
N PRO A 10 2.44 5.03 6.96
CA PRO A 10 1.11 4.87 6.36
C PRO A 10 1.02 5.71 5.10
N LEU A 11 0.34 5.23 4.07
CA LEU A 11 0.21 5.86 2.74
C LEU A 11 1.52 5.95 1.93
N PHE A 12 2.56 5.21 2.33
CA PHE A 12 3.78 5.02 1.55
C PHE A 12 3.96 3.55 1.19
N VAL A 13 4.47 3.28 -0.01
CA VAL A 13 4.67 1.94 -0.57
C VAL A 13 6.12 1.74 -1.00
N GLY A 14 6.60 0.50 -0.96
CA GLY A 14 7.97 0.12 -1.29
C GLY A 14 8.60 -0.74 -0.20
N SER A 15 9.93 -0.77 -0.17
CA SER A 15 10.70 -1.47 0.87
C SER A 15 11.42 -0.45 1.73
N ALA A 16 11.33 -0.58 3.06
CA ALA A 16 12.13 0.20 3.99
C ALA A 16 13.44 -0.50 4.39
N ARG A 17 13.66 -1.73 3.92
CA ARG A 17 14.82 -2.57 4.27
C ARG A 17 15.93 -2.44 3.23
N ALA A 18 17.17 -2.68 3.66
CA ALA A 18 18.34 -2.88 2.80
C ALA A 18 18.54 -1.78 1.73
N GLY A 19 18.42 -0.51 2.12
CA GLY A 19 18.56 0.62 1.20
C GLY A 19 17.36 0.84 0.25
N GLY A 20 16.25 0.13 0.48
CA GLY A 20 14.99 0.37 -0.22
C GLY A 20 14.41 1.75 0.06
N SER A 21 13.47 2.17 -0.79
CA SER A 21 12.77 3.44 -0.65
C SER A 21 11.27 3.25 -0.49
N CYS A 22 10.68 4.11 0.34
CA CYS A 22 9.25 4.27 0.50
C CYS A 22 8.79 5.52 -0.25
N ARG A 23 7.84 5.35 -1.18
CA ARG A 23 7.28 6.44 -1.99
C ARG A 23 5.82 6.70 -1.61
N PRO A 24 5.35 7.96 -1.65
CA PRO A 24 3.93 8.26 -1.39
C PRO A 24 3.02 7.54 -2.38
N CYS A 25 1.90 7.00 -1.90
CA CYS A 25 0.93 6.31 -2.76
C CYS A 25 0.37 7.20 -3.86
N ARG A 26 0.11 8.48 -3.56
CA ARG A 26 -0.29 9.47 -4.58
C ARG A 26 0.69 9.52 -5.75
N SER A 27 1.99 9.59 -5.49
CA SER A 27 3.00 9.63 -6.55
C SER A 27 3.11 8.28 -7.26
N PHE A 28 3.10 7.18 -6.50
CA PHE A 28 3.21 5.82 -7.05
C PHE A 28 2.05 5.46 -7.99
N CYS A 29 0.82 5.78 -7.57
CA CYS A 29 -0.42 5.57 -8.33
C CYS A 29 -0.71 6.69 -9.36
N ARG A 30 0.28 7.51 -9.72
CA ARG A 30 0.15 8.62 -10.69
C ARG A 30 -1.04 9.55 -10.39
N HIS A 31 -1.25 9.85 -9.12
CA HIS A 31 -2.32 10.68 -8.58
C HIS A 31 -3.75 10.12 -8.76
N ASN A 32 -3.91 8.87 -9.20
CA ASN A 32 -5.23 8.23 -9.33
C ASN A 32 -5.76 7.66 -8.01
N ALA A 33 -4.90 7.48 -7.01
CA ALA A 33 -5.28 6.93 -5.71
C ALA A 33 -4.40 7.51 -4.58
N ALA A 34 -5.00 7.75 -3.42
CA ALA A 34 -4.29 8.15 -2.20
C ALA A 34 -3.78 6.96 -1.39
N VAL A 35 -4.35 5.77 -1.59
CA VAL A 35 -4.04 4.52 -0.90
C VAL A 35 -3.55 3.49 -1.92
N CYS A 36 -2.48 2.77 -1.60
CA CYS A 36 -2.04 1.60 -2.36
C CYS A 36 -2.51 0.35 -1.65
N ILE A 37 -3.06 -0.59 -2.41
CA ILE A 37 -3.36 -1.94 -1.95
C ILE A 37 -2.55 -2.93 -2.77
N SER A 38 -2.24 -4.08 -2.19
CA SER A 38 -1.65 -5.19 -2.91
C SER A 38 -2.61 -5.77 -3.94
N ARG A 39 -2.08 -6.49 -4.94
CA ARG A 39 -2.90 -7.20 -5.92
C ARG A 39 -3.83 -8.22 -5.24
N GLU A 40 -3.36 -8.88 -4.19
CA GLU A 40 -4.16 -9.85 -3.45
C GLU A 40 -5.35 -9.20 -2.73
N GLU A 41 -5.14 -8.05 -2.08
CA GLU A 41 -6.23 -7.26 -1.49
C GLU A 41 -7.25 -6.83 -2.54
N TYR A 42 -6.77 -6.36 -3.70
CA TYR A 42 -7.64 -5.98 -4.81
C TYR A 42 -8.48 -7.15 -5.33
N GLU A 43 -7.88 -8.33 -5.55
CA GLU A 43 -8.62 -9.50 -6.03
C GLU A 43 -9.62 -10.02 -4.98
N ARG A 44 -9.30 -9.94 -3.69
CA ARG A 44 -10.24 -10.29 -2.61
C ARG A 44 -11.43 -9.33 -2.58
N ALA A 45 -11.17 -8.02 -2.66
CA ALA A 45 -12.21 -7.00 -2.77
C ALA A 45 -13.09 -7.17 -4.01
N ARG A 46 -12.51 -7.54 -5.15
CA ARG A 46 -13.28 -7.84 -6.36
C ARG A 46 -14.16 -9.09 -6.22
N ARG A 47 -13.68 -10.11 -5.51
CA ARG A 47 -14.41 -11.37 -5.32
C ARG A 47 -15.54 -11.24 -4.31
N ASP A 48 -15.32 -10.49 -3.24
CA ASP A 48 -16.30 -10.29 -2.17
C ASP A 48 -16.24 -8.83 -1.66
N PRO A 49 -16.88 -7.89 -2.37
CA PRO A 49 -16.85 -6.47 -2.02
C PRO A 49 -17.51 -6.16 -0.67
N ALA A 50 -18.50 -6.95 -0.26
CA ALA A 50 -19.22 -6.75 1.00
C ALA A 50 -18.33 -7.06 2.21
N ARG A 51 -17.44 -8.05 2.07
CA ARG A 51 -16.49 -8.43 3.14
C ARG A 51 -15.18 -7.65 3.10
N PHE A 52 -14.75 -7.20 1.93
CA PHE A 52 -13.47 -6.49 1.74
C PHE A 52 -13.68 -5.17 0.97
N PRO A 53 -14.33 -4.17 1.59
CA PRO A 53 -14.59 -2.89 0.94
C PRO A 53 -13.28 -2.10 0.69
N LEU A 54 -13.24 -1.38 -0.43
CA LEU A 54 -12.17 -0.44 -0.79
C LEU A 54 -12.76 0.98 -0.70
N GLU A 55 -12.86 1.51 0.52
CA GLU A 55 -13.29 2.90 0.79
C GLU A 55 -12.11 3.87 0.85
#